data_AF-A0A929CQR5-F1
#
_entry.id   AF-A0A929CQR5-F1
#
_cell.length_a   1.000
_cell.length_b   1.000
_cell.length_c   1.000
_cell.angle_alpha   90.00
_cell.angle_beta   90.00
_cell.angle_gamma   90.00
#
_symmetry.space_group_name_H-M   'P 1'
#
loop_
_entity.id
_entity.type
_entity.pdbx_description
1 polymer ?
#
loop_
_entity_poly.entity_id
_entity_poly.type
_entity_poly.pdbx_seq_one_letter_code
_entity_poly.pdbx_strand_id
1 'polypeptide(L)'
;MNILDIILVIPMIWLAYRGFTKGLVIELTSLVALILGIWIALHFSYFASDFLTEHFEINQKYLHIVAFIITFIVIIILVYLVGKLVERLINLIALGFINKLAGAVFGVLKAALLLSVVILIINNFDKKESVITPKLREGSVLYKSISSIIPTIIPWLDLDELMNKEVPGTDIFRKA
;
A
#
# COMPACT_ATOMS: atom_id res chain seq x y z
N MET A 1 12.51 -20.36 -11.47
CA MET A 1 11.66 -19.38 -10.78
C MET A 1 11.38 -19.91 -9.40
N ASN A 2 11.71 -19.13 -8.38
CA ASN A 2 11.49 -19.51 -7.00
C ASN A 2 10.02 -19.31 -6.61
N ILE A 3 9.57 -19.90 -5.51
CA ILE A 3 8.21 -19.71 -5.00
C ILE A 3 7.92 -18.23 -4.73
N LEU A 4 8.94 -17.45 -4.34
CA LEU A 4 8.85 -16.01 -4.17
C LEU A 4 8.52 -15.28 -5.48
N ASP A 5 9.09 -15.70 -6.62
CA ASP A 5 8.76 -15.09 -7.92
C ASP A 5 7.29 -15.35 -8.27
N ILE A 6 6.78 -16.55 -7.99
CA ILE A 6 5.36 -16.91 -8.24
C ILE A 6 4.44 -16.02 -7.40
N ILE A 7 4.76 -15.84 -6.12
CA ILE A 7 3.99 -14.98 -5.19
C ILE A 7 3.97 -13.53 -5.68
N LEU A 8 5.08 -13.03 -6.26
CA LEU A 8 5.17 -11.65 -6.77
C LEU A 8 4.46 -11.49 -8.12
N VAL A 9 4.53 -12.50 -9.00
CA VAL A 9 3.93 -12.47 -10.34
C VAL A 9 2.41 -12.53 -10.29
N ILE A 10 1.81 -13.29 -9.37
CA ILE A 10 0.34 -13.45 -9.28
C ILE A 10 -0.38 -12.09 -9.15
N PRO A 11 -0.04 -11.21 -8.18
CA PRO A 11 -0.61 -9.87 -8.09
C PRO A 11 -0.33 -9.02 -9.31
N MET A 12 0.88 -9.11 -9.91
CA MET A 12 1.21 -8.34 -11.11
C MET A 12 0.32 -8.71 -12.29
N ILE A 13 0.10 -10.00 -12.54
CA ILE A 13 -0.81 -10.48 -13.60
C ILE A 13 -2.24 -10.03 -13.31
N TRP A 14 -2.70 -10.17 -12.05
CA TRP A 14 -4.03 -9.75 -11.66
C TRP A 14 -4.27 -8.26 -11.88
N LEU A 15 -3.33 -7.41 -11.46
CA LEU A 15 -3.43 -5.96 -11.66
C LEU A 15 -3.23 -5.57 -13.13
N ALA A 16 -2.42 -6.30 -13.90
CA ALA A 16 -2.31 -6.11 -15.34
C ALA A 16 -3.65 -6.36 -16.04
N TYR A 17 -4.30 -7.49 -15.71
CA TYR A 17 -5.61 -7.83 -16.27
C TYR A 17 -6.68 -6.82 -15.85
N ARG A 18 -6.70 -6.43 -14.57
CA ARG A 18 -7.60 -5.38 -14.08
C ARG A 18 -7.33 -4.04 -14.77
N GLY A 19 -6.06 -3.67 -14.95
CA GLY A 19 -5.66 -2.46 -15.65
C GLY A 19 -6.04 -2.50 -17.14
N PHE A 20 -5.95 -3.65 -17.79
CA PHE A 20 -6.42 -3.82 -19.17
C PHE A 20 -7.93 -3.63 -19.30
N THR A 21 -8.69 -4.20 -18.36
CA THR A 21 -10.16 -4.15 -18.40
C THR A 21 -10.70 -2.77 -18.01
N LYS A 22 -10.06 -2.08 -17.06
CA LYS A 22 -10.45 -0.75 -16.56
C LYS A 22 -9.83 0.41 -17.36
N GLY A 23 -8.65 0.20 -17.92
CA GLY A 23 -7.91 1.21 -18.67
C GLY A 23 -7.06 2.15 -17.82
N LEU A 24 -6.19 2.90 -18.48
CA LEU A 24 -5.16 3.75 -17.84
C LEU A 24 -5.75 4.82 -16.93
N VAL A 25 -6.78 5.55 -17.39
CA VAL A 25 -7.36 6.66 -16.62
C VAL A 25 -7.85 6.18 -15.25
N ILE A 26 -8.57 5.05 -15.22
CA ILE A 26 -9.11 4.49 -13.97
C ILE A 26 -7.97 4.03 -13.05
N GLU A 27 -6.95 3.39 -13.60
CA GLU A 27 -5.82 2.95 -12.78
C GLU A 27 -5.01 4.13 -12.22
N LEU A 28 -4.77 5.19 -12.99
CA LEU A 28 -4.15 6.42 -12.52
C LEU A 28 -4.96 7.05 -11.39
N THR A 29 -6.26 7.22 -11.60
CA THR A 29 -7.17 7.75 -10.57
C THR A 29 -7.12 6.89 -9.31
N SER A 30 -7.05 5.56 -9.44
CA SER A 30 -6.99 4.67 -8.28
C SER A 30 -5.70 4.82 -7.45
N LEU A 31 -4.57 5.14 -8.09
CA LEU A 31 -3.31 5.36 -7.38
C LEU A 31 -3.33 6.72 -6.66
N VAL A 32 -3.81 7.78 -7.33
CA VAL A 32 -4.02 9.09 -6.71
C VAL A 32 -4.98 8.97 -5.52
N ALA A 33 -6.07 8.23 -5.70
CA ALA A 33 -7.06 8.00 -4.69
C ALA A 33 -6.51 7.23 -3.47
N LEU A 34 -5.59 6.27 -3.68
CA LEU A 34 -4.90 5.59 -2.59
C LEU A 34 -4.04 6.56 -1.78
N ILE A 35 -3.24 7.39 -2.45
CA ILE A 35 -2.36 8.38 -1.80
C ILE A 35 -3.20 9.39 -0.99
N LEU A 36 -4.22 9.97 -1.63
CA LEU A 36 -5.14 10.88 -0.95
C LEU A 36 -5.87 10.19 0.20
N GLY A 37 -6.28 8.93 0.02
CA GLY A 37 -6.95 8.16 1.07
C GLY A 37 -6.08 7.97 2.30
N ILE A 38 -4.79 7.65 2.12
CA ILE A 38 -3.83 7.56 3.21
C ILE A 38 -3.65 8.92 3.89
N TRP A 39 -3.46 9.99 3.12
CA TRP A 39 -3.26 11.34 3.67
C TRP A 39 -4.48 11.83 4.48
N ILE A 40 -5.69 11.66 3.95
CA ILE A 40 -6.94 12.00 4.65
C ILE A 40 -7.09 11.12 5.89
N ALA A 41 -6.81 9.81 5.80
CA ALA A 41 -6.92 8.92 6.95
C ALA A 41 -5.95 9.29 8.07
N LEU A 42 -4.71 9.67 7.74
CA LEU A 42 -3.75 10.17 8.73
C LEU A 42 -4.29 11.41 9.43
N HIS A 43 -4.88 12.35 8.69
CA HIS A 43 -5.39 13.60 9.25
C HIS A 43 -6.66 13.42 10.09
N PHE A 44 -7.60 12.57 9.64
CA PHE A 44 -8.86 12.33 10.33
C PHE A 44 -8.75 11.27 11.45
N SER A 45 -7.64 10.54 11.53
CA SER A 45 -7.43 9.54 12.58
C SER A 45 -7.47 10.13 13.99
N TYR A 46 -7.09 11.40 14.16
CA TYR A 46 -7.21 12.11 15.44
C TYR A 46 -8.66 12.25 15.89
N PHE A 47 -9.56 12.68 15.00
CA PHE A 47 -10.99 12.79 15.31
C PHE A 47 -11.61 11.44 15.65
N ALA A 48 -11.22 10.39 14.92
CA ALA A 48 -11.65 9.03 15.25
C ALA A 48 -11.09 8.55 16.59
N SER A 49 -9.86 8.93 16.94
CA SER A 49 -9.21 8.59 18.21
C SER A 49 -9.96 9.21 19.39
N ASP A 50 -10.37 10.48 19.28
CA ASP A 50 -11.14 11.17 20.32
C ASP A 50 -12.51 10.50 20.51
N PHE A 51 -13.23 10.24 19.42
CA PHE A 51 -14.52 9.54 19.46
C PHE A 51 -14.42 8.14 20.08
N LEU A 52 -13.37 7.38 19.75
CA LEU A 52 -13.12 6.06 20.33
C LEU A 52 -12.82 6.13 21.82
N THR A 53 -12.09 7.15 22.27
CA THR A 53 -11.75 7.33 23.70
C THR A 53 -12.98 7.60 24.55
N GLU A 54 -13.94 8.35 24.01
CA GLU A 54 -15.19 8.67 24.72
C GLU A 54 -16.14 7.48 24.85
N HIS A 55 -16.09 6.51 23.93
CA HIS A 55 -17.07 5.42 23.84
C HIS A 55 -16.49 4.04 24.18
N PHE A 56 -15.17 3.87 24.18
CA PHE A 56 -14.51 2.58 24.39
C PHE A 56 -13.25 2.71 25.26
N GLU A 57 -13.10 1.80 26.22
CA GLU A 57 -11.88 1.67 27.02
C GLU A 57 -10.79 0.89 26.26
N ILE A 58 -10.24 1.52 25.22
CA ILE A 58 -9.14 0.96 24.44
C ILE A 58 -7.81 1.42 25.05
N ASN A 59 -6.86 0.51 25.17
CA ASN A 59 -5.50 0.85 25.58
C ASN A 59 -4.91 1.89 24.63
N GLN A 60 -4.42 3.01 25.20
CA GLN A 60 -3.82 4.14 24.49
C GLN A 60 -2.78 3.74 23.44
N LYS A 61 -2.04 2.65 23.69
CA LYS A 61 -1.04 2.10 22.75
C LYS A 61 -1.64 1.69 21.40
N TYR A 62 -2.87 1.18 21.38
CA TYR A 62 -3.53 0.69 20.18
C TYR A 62 -4.58 1.66 19.64
N LEU A 63 -5.03 2.61 20.46
CA LEU A 63 -6.10 3.55 20.12
C LEU A 63 -5.83 4.26 18.78
N HIS A 64 -4.67 4.88 18.61
CA HIS A 64 -4.33 5.60 17.38
C HIS A 64 -4.24 4.69 16.15
N ILE A 65 -3.73 3.47 16.32
CA ILE A 65 -3.63 2.49 15.22
C ILE A 65 -5.03 2.04 14.80
N VAL A 66 -5.89 1.74 15.76
CA VAL A 66 -7.28 1.34 15.50
C VAL A 66 -8.06 2.49 14.86
N ALA A 67 -7.92 3.71 15.38
CA ALA A 67 -8.56 4.90 14.84
C ALA A 67 -8.13 5.18 13.39
N PHE A 68 -6.84 5.04 13.09
CA PHE A 68 -6.32 5.14 11.73
C PHE A 68 -6.92 4.07 10.81
N ILE A 69 -6.93 2.80 11.24
CA ILE A 69 -7.48 1.70 10.42
C ILE A 69 -8.96 1.93 10.13
N ILE A 70 -9.77 2.30 11.13
CA ILE A 70 -11.20 2.56 10.95
C ILE A 70 -11.41 3.72 9.97
N THR A 71 -10.71 4.84 10.17
CA THR A 71 -10.81 6.02 9.32
C THR A 71 -10.40 5.69 7.88
N PHE A 72 -9.33 4.93 7.71
CA PHE A 72 -8.84 4.49 6.41
C PHE A 72 -9.86 3.61 5.69
N ILE A 73 -10.50 2.66 6.39
CA ILE A 73 -11.56 1.82 5.82
C ILE A 73 -12.75 2.68 5.36
N VAL A 74 -13.21 3.62 6.18
CA VAL A 74 -14.31 4.52 5.82
C VAL A 74 -13.97 5.32 4.56
N ILE A 75 -12.76 5.88 4.50
CA ILE A 75 -12.31 6.66 3.34
C ILE A 75 -12.19 5.77 2.09
N ILE A 76 -11.66 4.55 2.20
CA ILE A 76 -11.61 3.61 1.08
C ILE A 76 -13.00 3.34 0.53
N ILE A 77 -13.99 3.14 1.40
CA ILE A 77 -15.38 2.88 0.98
C ILE A 77 -15.93 4.10 0.22
N LEU A 78 -15.75 5.31 0.76
CA LEU A 78 -16.20 6.54 0.11
C LEU A 78 -15.53 6.75 -1.26
N VAL A 79 -14.21 6.60 -1.30
CA VAL A 79 -13.41 6.71 -2.52
C VAL A 79 -13.83 5.64 -3.54
N TYR A 80 -14.10 4.42 -3.10
CA TYR A 80 -14.57 3.35 -3.98
C TYR A 80 -15.93 3.67 -4.61
N LEU A 81 -16.87 4.20 -3.81
CA LEU A 81 -18.19 4.60 -4.30
C LEU A 81 -18.08 5.71 -5.35
N VAL A 82 -17.29 6.76 -5.07
CA VAL A 82 -17.03 7.85 -6.01
C VAL A 82 -16.33 7.33 -7.27
N GLY A 83 -15.30 6.50 -7.09
CA GLY A 83 -14.54 5.90 -8.19
C GLY A 83 -15.42 5.06 -9.11
N LYS A 84 -16.41 4.33 -8.58
CA LYS A 84 -17.37 3.55 -9.37
C LYS A 84 -18.29 4.44 -10.22
N LEU A 85 -18.66 5.62 -9.72
CA LEU A 85 -19.41 6.60 -10.51
C LEU A 85 -18.55 7.16 -11.64
N VAL A 86 -17.31 7.56 -11.34
CA VAL A 86 -16.34 8.07 -12.32
C VAL A 86 -16.05 7.02 -13.40
N GLU A 87 -15.83 5.76 -13.00
CA GLU A 87 -15.62 4.65 -13.92
C GLU A 87 -16.78 4.50 -14.93
N ARG A 88 -18.03 4.61 -14.47
CA ARG A 88 -19.19 4.52 -15.38
C ARG A 88 -19.19 5.64 -16.40
N LEU A 89 -18.88 6.87 -16.00
CA LEU A 89 -18.80 8.02 -16.90
C LEU A 89 -17.69 7.85 -17.94
N ILE A 90 -16.53 7.35 -17.52
CA ILE A 90 -15.40 7.13 -18.41
C ILE A 90 -15.67 5.97 -19.37
N ASN A 91 -16.30 4.87 -18.92
CA ASN A 91 -16.61 3.73 -19.77
C ASN A 91 -17.64 4.05 -20.86
N LEU A 92 -18.50 5.06 -20.66
CA LEU A 92 -19.41 5.55 -21.70
C LEU A 92 -18.64 6.24 -22.85
N ILE A 93 -17.49 6.81 -22.55
CA ILE A 93 -16.59 7.41 -23.54
C ILE A 93 -15.70 6.27 -24.02
N ALA A 94 -16.03 5.65 -25.16
CA ALA A 94 -15.34 4.45 -25.67
C ALA A 94 -13.80 4.59 -25.63
N LEU A 95 -13.19 4.09 -24.57
CA LEU A 95 -11.76 4.12 -24.37
C LEU A 95 -11.15 3.09 -25.33
N GLY A 96 -10.42 3.60 -26.34
CA GLY A 96 -9.79 2.77 -27.35
C GLY A 96 -8.80 1.74 -26.79
N PHE A 97 -8.41 0.77 -27.61
CA PHE A 97 -7.48 -0.32 -27.26
C PHE A 97 -6.18 0.18 -26.61
N ILE A 98 -5.65 1.32 -27.04
CA ILE A 98 -4.43 1.94 -26.49
C ILE A 98 -4.58 2.24 -24.99
N ASN A 99 -5.74 2.77 -24.57
CA ASN A 99 -5.99 3.08 -23.16
C ASN A 99 -6.05 1.81 -22.30
N LYS A 100 -6.59 0.71 -22.85
CA LYS A 100 -6.60 -0.60 -22.19
C LYS A 100 -5.19 -1.15 -22.06
N LEU A 101 -4.41 -1.13 -23.14
CA LEU A 101 -3.03 -1.61 -23.11
C LEU A 101 -2.16 -0.80 -22.13
N ALA A 102 -2.25 0.53 -22.16
CA ALA A 102 -1.56 1.40 -21.21
C ALA A 102 -2.03 1.15 -19.77
N GLY A 103 -3.33 0.87 -19.57
CA GLY A 103 -3.86 0.44 -18.28
C GLY A 103 -3.24 -0.86 -17.78
N ALA A 104 -3.01 -1.84 -18.66
CA ALA A 104 -2.34 -3.09 -18.29
C ALA A 104 -0.91 -2.85 -17.81
N VAL A 105 -0.14 -2.06 -18.55
CA VAL A 105 1.24 -1.68 -18.18
C VAL A 105 1.24 -0.94 -16.86
N PHE A 106 0.36 0.05 -16.70
CA PHE A 106 0.26 0.81 -15.46
C PHE A 106 -0.18 -0.07 -14.28
N GLY A 107 -1.06 -1.05 -14.50
CA GLY A 107 -1.45 -2.04 -13.50
C GLY A 107 -0.25 -2.85 -12.99
N VAL A 108 0.66 -3.27 -13.88
CA VAL A 108 1.91 -3.94 -13.51
C VAL A 108 2.81 -3.00 -12.69
N LEU A 109 2.99 -1.76 -13.13
CA LEU A 109 3.82 -0.77 -12.41
C LEU A 109 3.27 -0.50 -11.01
N LYS A 110 1.95 -0.32 -10.90
CA LYS A 110 1.25 -0.16 -9.63
C LYS A 110 1.41 -1.39 -8.74
N ALA A 111 1.30 -2.61 -9.28
CA ALA A 111 1.54 -3.83 -8.51
C ALA A 111 2.98 -3.89 -7.99
N ALA A 112 3.97 -3.59 -8.83
CA ALA A 112 5.37 -3.56 -8.45
C ALA A 112 5.64 -2.54 -7.34
N LEU A 113 5.05 -1.34 -7.44
CA LEU A 113 5.12 -0.32 -6.39
C LEU A 113 4.52 -0.82 -5.06
N LEU A 114 3.31 -1.37 -5.09
CA LEU A 114 2.64 -1.88 -3.89
C LEU A 114 3.41 -3.04 -3.24
N LEU A 115 3.90 -3.98 -4.06
CA LEU A 115 4.73 -5.09 -3.58
C LEU A 115 6.06 -4.60 -3.01
N SER A 116 6.66 -3.55 -3.58
CA SER A 116 7.87 -2.92 -3.04
C SER A 116 7.64 -2.40 -1.63
N VAL A 117 6.52 -1.70 -1.39
CA VAL A 117 6.12 -1.23 -0.06
C VAL A 117 5.94 -2.41 0.90
N VAL A 118 5.25 -3.47 0.48
CA VAL A 118 5.04 -4.65 1.33
C VAL A 118 6.37 -5.33 1.68
N ILE A 119 7.27 -5.53 0.71
CA ILE A 119 8.60 -6.11 0.94
C ILE A 119 9.40 -5.25 1.90
N LEU A 120 9.37 -3.92 1.74
CA LEU A 120 10.06 -2.98 2.63
C LEU A 120 9.58 -3.15 4.08
N ILE A 121 8.26 -3.22 4.28
CA ILE A 121 7.66 -3.45 5.61
C ILE A 121 8.09 -4.81 6.15
N ILE A 122 7.97 -5.90 5.38
CA ILE A 122 8.36 -7.23 5.84
C ILE A 122 9.84 -7.26 6.27
N ASN A 123 10.74 -6.74 5.43
CA ASN A 123 12.17 -6.72 5.73
C ASN A 123 12.51 -5.97 7.04
N ASN A 124 11.70 -4.97 7.40
CA ASN A 124 11.93 -4.19 8.62
C ASN A 124 11.38 -4.85 9.87
N PHE A 125 10.14 -5.35 9.79
CA PHE A 125 9.47 -5.93 10.94
C PHE A 125 9.96 -7.36 11.23
N ASP A 126 10.40 -8.10 10.21
CA ASP A 126 10.93 -9.45 10.34
C ASP A 126 12.46 -9.47 10.30
N LYS A 127 13.09 -8.89 11.35
CA LYS A 127 14.57 -8.86 11.50
C LYS A 127 15.22 -10.25 11.57
N LYS A 128 14.43 -11.31 11.80
CA LYS A 128 14.90 -12.71 11.83
C LYS A 128 14.85 -13.38 10.46
N GLU A 129 14.38 -12.67 9.43
CA GLU A 129 14.24 -13.16 8.05
C GLU A 129 13.47 -14.51 7.97
N SER A 130 12.46 -14.65 8.81
CA SER A 130 11.64 -15.86 8.92
C SER A 130 10.57 -15.97 7.82
N VAL A 131 10.06 -14.83 7.34
CA VAL A 131 9.04 -14.70 6.29
C VAL A 131 9.68 -14.75 4.91
N ILE A 132 10.72 -13.95 4.67
CA ILE A 132 11.48 -13.95 3.41
C ILE A 132 12.89 -14.44 3.73
N THR A 133 13.05 -15.77 3.76
CA THR A 133 14.34 -16.39 4.07
C THR A 133 15.42 -16.05 3.03
N PRO A 134 16.71 -16.04 3.41
CA PRO A 134 17.83 -15.80 2.49
C PRO A 134 17.77 -16.68 1.24
N LYS A 135 17.42 -17.96 1.42
CA LYS A 135 17.25 -18.93 0.33
C LYS A 135 16.14 -18.55 -0.65
N LEU A 136 15.06 -17.92 -0.17
CA LEU A 136 13.99 -17.41 -1.02
C LEU A 136 14.42 -16.17 -1.80
N ARG A 137 15.17 -15.27 -1.15
CA ARG A 137 15.70 -14.03 -1.71
C ARG A 137 16.73 -14.29 -2.82
N GLU A 138 17.74 -15.12 -2.57
CA GLU A 138 18.83 -15.40 -3.52
C GLU A 138 18.33 -16.11 -4.79
N GLY A 139 17.33 -16.98 -4.66
CA GLY A 139 16.74 -17.67 -5.80
C GLY A 139 15.74 -16.85 -6.61
N SER A 140 15.38 -15.62 -6.16
CA SER A 140 14.35 -14.80 -6.80
C SER A 140 14.95 -13.74 -7.73
N VAL A 141 14.49 -13.73 -8.97
CA VAL A 141 14.89 -12.73 -9.96
C VAL A 141 14.16 -11.42 -9.74
N LEU A 142 12.89 -11.48 -9.33
CA LEU A 142 12.03 -10.30 -9.20
C LEU A 142 12.21 -9.57 -7.88
N TYR A 143 12.65 -10.27 -6.84
CA TYR A 143 12.78 -9.67 -5.51
C TYR A 143 13.65 -8.42 -5.52
N LYS A 144 14.86 -8.50 -6.08
CA LYS A 144 15.81 -7.37 -6.10
C LYS A 144 15.24 -6.17 -6.85
N SER A 145 14.61 -6.42 -8.00
CA SER A 145 14.03 -5.38 -8.85
C SER A 145 12.83 -4.70 -8.20
N ILE A 146 12.00 -5.45 -7.47
CA ILE A 146 10.82 -4.90 -6.80
C ILE A 146 11.23 -4.20 -5.50
N SER A 147 12.13 -4.79 -4.70
CA SER A 147 12.54 -4.23 -3.40
C SER A 147 13.29 -2.90 -3.54
N SER A 148 13.89 -2.61 -4.69
CA SER A 148 14.62 -1.36 -4.93
C SER A 148 13.74 -0.19 -5.38
N ILE A 149 12.49 -0.42 -5.78
CA ILE A 149 11.62 0.61 -6.35
C ILE A 149 11.43 1.78 -5.38
N ILE A 150 10.96 1.51 -4.16
CA ILE A 150 10.66 2.58 -3.19
C ILE A 150 11.91 3.38 -2.80
N PRO A 151 13.05 2.76 -2.42
CA PRO A 151 14.29 3.49 -2.15
C PRO A 151 14.75 4.35 -3.33
N THR A 152 14.48 3.92 -4.57
CA THR A 152 14.87 4.67 -5.78
C THR A 152 13.93 5.84 -6.08
N ILE A 153 12.62 5.69 -5.83
CA ILE A 153 11.63 6.75 -6.10
C ILE A 153 11.71 7.86 -5.07
N ILE A 154 11.96 7.52 -3.80
CA ILE A 154 11.93 8.48 -2.69
C ILE A 154 13.26 8.46 -1.92
N PRO A 155 14.40 8.75 -2.56
CA PRO A 155 15.72 8.71 -1.90
C PRO A 155 15.91 9.83 -0.87
N TRP A 156 15.13 10.91 -0.98
CA TRP A 156 15.17 12.05 -0.04
C TRP A 156 14.41 11.78 1.25
N LEU A 157 13.58 10.74 1.26
CA LEU A 157 12.94 10.27 2.48
C LEU A 157 13.94 9.30 3.09
N ASP A 158 14.56 9.69 4.20
CA ASP A 158 15.54 8.88 4.89
C ASP A 158 14.80 7.71 5.55
N LEU A 159 14.49 6.71 4.73
CA LEU A 159 13.64 5.57 5.10
C LEU A 159 14.30 4.83 6.26
N ASP A 160 15.62 4.76 6.29
CA ASP A 160 16.38 4.20 7.40
C ASP A 160 16.15 4.98 8.70
N GLU A 161 16.09 6.32 8.64
CA GLU A 161 15.73 7.15 9.80
C GLU A 161 14.27 6.91 10.20
N LEU A 162 13.30 6.94 9.29
CA LEU A 162 11.88 6.72 9.60
C LEU A 162 11.61 5.31 10.14
N MET A 163 12.36 4.33 9.68
CA MET A 163 12.22 2.92 10.05
C MET A 163 12.95 2.59 11.35
N ASN A 164 14.04 3.31 11.67
CA ASN A 164 14.76 3.18 12.95
C ASN A 164 14.32 4.20 14.00
N LYS A 165 13.49 5.19 13.66
CA LYS A 165 12.90 6.09 14.65
C LYS A 165 12.05 5.25 15.60
N GLU A 166 12.57 5.01 16.79
CA GLU A 166 11.78 4.46 17.86
C GLU A 166 10.57 5.37 18.06
N VAL A 167 9.37 4.78 18.05
CA VAL A 167 8.14 5.52 18.30
C VAL A 167 8.30 6.23 19.65
N PRO A 168 8.30 7.58 19.70
CA PRO A 168 8.51 8.31 20.94
C PRO A 168 7.50 7.81 22.00
N GLY A 169 8.01 7.23 23.09
CA GLY A 169 7.19 6.60 24.14
C GLY A 169 7.41 5.09 24.35
N THR A 170 8.30 4.43 23.59
CA THR A 170 8.63 3.01 23.84
C THR A 170 9.58 2.75 25.01
N ASP A 171 10.29 3.76 25.51
CA ASP A 171 11.23 3.65 26.64
C ASP A 171 10.56 3.23 27.96
N ILE A 172 9.25 3.50 28.10
CA ILE A 172 8.47 3.17 29.29
C ILE A 172 8.24 1.65 29.40
N PHE A 173 8.30 0.92 28.28
CA PHE A 173 8.00 -0.52 28.21
C PHE A 173 9.23 -1.43 28.35
N ARG A 174 10.45 -0.87 28.46
CA ARG A 174 11.70 -1.63 28.54
C ARG A 174 12.27 -1.72 29.97
N LYS A 175 11.64 -1.04 30.93
CA LYS A 175 12.02 -1.05 32.36
C LYS A 175 11.02 -1.77 33.28
N ALA A 176 10.07 -2.53 32.72
CA ALA A 176 9.17 -3.39 33.49
C ALA A 176 9.63 -4.86 33.40
#